data_AF-A0A374HYW6-F1
#
_entry.id   AF-A0A374HYW6-F1
#
_cell.length_a   1.000
_cell.length_b   1.000
_cell.length_c   1.000
_cell.angle_alpha   90.00
_cell.angle_beta   90.00
_cell.angle_gamma   90.00
#
_symmetry.space_group_name_H-M   'P 1'
#
loop_
_entity.id
_entity.type
_entity.pdbx_description
1 polymer ?
#
loop_
_entity_poly.entity_id
_entity_poly.type
_entity_poly.pdbx_seq_one_letter_code
_entity_poly.pdbx_strand_id
1 'polypeptide(L)'
;MKKTQILWNESKKNMLSISPYANIFVDRQGRIFCYRETLEKNIMISGMDYKCANELVEYLSVPITEDELRIKIIKLLGKDADEILELMISQELIEKCG
;
A
#
# COMPACT_ATOMS: atom_id res chain seq x y z
N MET A 1 16.08 -10.28 -13.49
CA MET A 1 15.01 -9.42 -12.93
C MET A 1 14.73 -8.29 -13.90
N LYS A 2 13.51 -8.16 -14.41
CA LYS A 2 13.12 -6.98 -15.21
C LYS A 2 12.85 -5.82 -14.24
N LYS A 3 13.63 -4.74 -14.32
CA LYS A 3 13.31 -3.49 -13.64
C LYS A 3 12.23 -2.78 -14.46
N THR A 4 11.01 -2.75 -13.93
CA THR A 4 9.96 -1.91 -14.47
C THR A 4 10.19 -0.50 -13.91
N GLN A 5 10.75 0.40 -14.73
CA GLN A 5 10.77 1.82 -14.40
C GLN A 5 9.36 2.37 -14.56
N ILE A 6 8.78 2.88 -13.47
CA ILE A 6 7.51 3.60 -13.50
C ILE A 6 7.83 5.01 -14.02
N LEU A 7 7.40 5.31 -15.25
CA LEU A 7 7.45 6.66 -15.81
C LEU A 7 6.31 7.47 -15.20
N TRP A 8 6.66 8.48 -14.40
CA TRP A 8 5.72 9.44 -13.81
C TRP A 8 5.09 10.28 -14.92
N ASN A 9 3.76 10.27 -15.01
CA ASN A 9 2.97 11.10 -15.92
C ASN A 9 2.32 12.20 -15.05
N GLU A 10 2.32 13.46 -15.49
CA GLU A 10 1.79 14.59 -14.72
C GLU A 10 0.30 14.43 -14.34
N SER A 11 -0.44 13.58 -15.05
CA SER A 11 -1.82 13.18 -14.69
C SER A 11 -1.91 12.35 -13.40
N LYS A 12 -0.78 11.88 -12.87
CA LYS A 12 -0.67 11.07 -11.65
C LYS A 12 -0.20 11.87 -10.43
N LYS A 13 0.04 13.18 -10.57
CA LYS A 13 0.29 14.07 -9.42
C LYS A 13 -0.87 13.93 -8.44
N ASN A 14 -0.55 13.66 -7.17
CA ASN A 14 -1.48 13.40 -6.06
C ASN A 14 -2.08 11.97 -5.96
N MET A 15 -1.66 11.02 -6.80
CA MET A 15 -1.96 9.60 -6.56
C MET A 15 -1.07 9.03 -5.45
N LEU A 16 -1.51 8.00 -4.76
CA LEU A 16 -0.74 7.24 -3.78
C LEU A 16 -0.17 5.97 -4.42
N SER A 17 1.04 5.58 -4.02
CA SER A 17 1.57 4.24 -4.27
C SER A 17 2.43 3.81 -3.09
N ILE A 18 2.83 2.55 -3.06
CA ILE A 18 3.89 2.13 -2.15
C ILE A 18 5.15 2.97 -2.37
N SER A 19 5.78 3.38 -1.27
CA SER A 19 7.06 4.11 -1.32
C SER A 19 8.11 3.23 -1.98
N PRO A 20 8.98 3.76 -2.87
CA PRO A 20 10.08 3.01 -3.46
C PRO A 20 11.12 2.57 -2.41
N TYR A 21 11.03 3.12 -1.20
CA TYR A 21 11.87 2.78 -0.04
C TYR A 21 11.20 1.81 0.93
N ALA A 22 9.93 1.46 0.70
CA ALA A 22 9.19 0.50 1.51
C ALA A 22 9.20 -0.88 0.83
N ASN A 23 9.25 -1.91 1.65
CA ASN A 23 9.05 -3.29 1.26
C ASN A 23 7.66 -3.74 1.70
N ILE A 24 6.98 -4.51 0.86
CA ILE A 24 5.70 -5.13 1.18
C ILE A 24 5.70 -6.60 0.79
N PHE A 25 5.15 -7.45 1.65
CA PHE A 25 4.94 -8.86 1.33
C PHE A 25 3.73 -9.41 2.08
N VAL A 26 3.12 -10.43 1.48
CA VAL A 26 2.00 -11.18 2.05
C VAL A 26 2.50 -12.55 2.49
N ASP A 27 2.20 -12.93 3.71
CA ASP A 27 2.52 -14.28 4.19
C ASP A 27 1.42 -15.30 3.84
N ARG A 28 1.66 -16.58 4.14
CA ARG A 28 0.70 -17.65 3.84
C ARG A 28 -0.61 -17.57 4.63
N GLN A 29 -0.69 -16.73 5.66
CA GLN A 29 -1.89 -16.52 6.47
C GLN A 29 -2.72 -15.32 5.97
N GLY A 30 -2.26 -14.61 4.93
CA GLY A 30 -2.92 -13.40 4.43
C GLY A 30 -2.58 -12.15 5.25
N ARG A 31 -1.52 -12.19 6.05
CA ARG A 31 -1.01 -11.00 6.74
C ARG A 31 -0.13 -10.20 5.81
N ILE A 32 -0.34 -8.90 5.75
CA ILE A 32 0.48 -7.97 4.97
C ILE A 32 1.50 -7.35 5.91
N PHE A 33 2.76 -7.48 5.57
CA PHE A 33 3.86 -6.81 6.25
C PHE A 33 4.35 -5.70 5.35
N CYS A 34 4.34 -4.47 5.85
CA CYS A 34 4.92 -3.34 5.16
C CYS A 34 5.94 -2.66 6.08
N TYR A 35 7.17 -2.49 5.60
CA TYR A 35 8.26 -1.95 6.41
C TYR A 35 9.21 -1.11 5.58
N ARG A 36 9.84 -0.14 6.23
CA ARG A 36 10.87 0.72 5.65
C ARG A 36 12.07 0.73 6.57
N GLU A 37 13.13 0.02 6.17
CA GLU A 37 14.33 -0.20 6.98
C GLU A 37 15.00 1.11 7.40
N THR A 38 14.99 2.11 6.51
CA THR A 38 15.65 3.41 6.73
C THR A 38 15.01 4.24 7.83
N LEU A 39 13.76 3.97 8.20
CA LEU A 39 13.01 4.72 9.22
C LEU A 39 12.60 3.86 10.42
N GLU A 40 13.02 2.58 10.45
CA GLU A 40 12.57 1.58 11.44
C GLU A 40 11.04 1.55 11.60
N LYS A 41 10.31 1.81 10.50
CA LYS A 41 8.85 1.79 10.47
C LYS A 41 8.34 0.47 9.94
N ASN A 42 7.33 -0.08 10.58
CA ASN A 42 6.67 -1.30 10.17
C ASN A 42 5.20 -1.32 10.60
N ILE A 43 4.37 -1.87 9.73
CA ILE A 43 3.00 -2.26 10.05
C ILE A 43 2.79 -3.71 9.67
N MET A 44 1.89 -4.35 10.43
CA MET A 44 1.33 -5.64 10.09
C MET A 44 -0.18 -5.47 10.00
N ILE A 45 -0.74 -5.67 8.81
CA ILE A 45 -2.18 -5.72 8.60
C ILE A 45 -2.60 -7.18 8.64
N SER A 46 -3.62 -7.50 9.45
CA SER A 46 -4.12 -8.86 9.64
C SER A 46 -5.66 -8.86 9.58
N GLY A 47 -6.25 -10.05 9.51
CA GLY A 47 -7.71 -10.20 9.39
C GLY A 47 -8.23 -10.26 7.94
N MET A 48 -7.33 -10.23 6.96
CA MET A 48 -7.66 -10.45 5.54
C MET A 48 -7.33 -11.89 5.14
N ASP A 49 -8.10 -12.46 4.21
CA ASP A 49 -7.71 -13.71 3.56
C ASP A 49 -6.54 -13.48 2.59
N TYR A 50 -5.84 -14.56 2.24
CA TYR A 50 -4.65 -14.52 1.39
C TYR A 50 -4.89 -13.88 0.02
N LYS A 51 -6.07 -14.09 -0.61
CA LYS A 51 -6.35 -13.54 -1.93
C LYS A 51 -6.57 -12.03 -1.84
N CYS A 52 -7.39 -11.60 -0.90
CA CYS A 52 -7.65 -10.20 -0.61
C CYS A 52 -6.36 -9.44 -0.26
N ALA A 53 -5.48 -10.07 0.53
CA ALA A 53 -4.20 -9.47 0.91
C ALA A 53 -3.28 -9.24 -0.30
N ASN A 54 -3.20 -10.20 -1.22
CA ASN A 54 -2.45 -10.03 -2.46
C ASN A 54 -3.09 -8.96 -3.37
N GLU A 55 -4.42 -8.92 -3.47
CA GLU A 55 -5.14 -7.91 -4.26
C GLU A 55 -4.83 -6.48 -3.76
N LEU A 56 -4.79 -6.27 -2.45
CA LEU A 56 -4.41 -4.98 -1.87
C LEU A 56 -2.97 -4.58 -2.23
N VAL A 57 -2.03 -5.52 -2.15
CA VAL A 57 -0.63 -5.27 -2.53
C VAL A 57 -0.52 -4.94 -4.03
N GLU A 58 -1.28 -5.61 -4.89
CA GLU A 58 -1.32 -5.31 -6.33
C GLU A 58 -1.83 -3.89 -6.59
N TYR A 59 -2.86 -3.43 -5.87
CA TYR A 59 -3.36 -2.06 -6.00
C TYR A 59 -2.33 -1.02 -5.56
N LEU A 60 -1.60 -1.28 -4.48
CA LEU A 60 -0.55 -0.40 -3.98
C LEU A 60 0.72 -0.40 -4.84
N SER A 61 0.89 -1.40 -5.70
CA SER A 61 2.04 -1.54 -6.61
C SER A 61 1.98 -0.58 -7.81
N VAL A 62 0.84 0.09 -8.02
CA VAL A 62 0.66 1.10 -9.06
C VAL A 62 0.10 2.39 -8.47
N PRO A 63 0.39 3.56 -9.07
CA PRO A 63 -0.27 4.81 -8.68
C PRO A 63 -1.79 4.69 -8.72
N ILE A 64 -2.44 4.96 -7.59
CA ILE A 64 -3.90 4.90 -7.38
C ILE A 64 -4.37 6.18 -6.68
N THR A 65 -5.59 6.67 -6.96
CA THR A 65 -6.07 7.86 -6.22
C THR A 65 -6.39 7.48 -4.76
N GLU A 66 -6.31 8.46 -3.85
CA GLU A 66 -6.65 8.23 -2.44
C GLU A 66 -8.10 7.73 -2.28
N ASP A 67 -9.05 8.29 -3.05
CA ASP A 67 -10.44 7.85 -3.05
C ASP A 67 -10.61 6.39 -3.52
N GLU A 68 -9.96 6.00 -4.62
CA GLU A 68 -10.03 4.63 -5.13
C GLU A 68 -9.38 3.63 -4.15
N LEU A 69 -8.24 4.01 -3.57
CA LEU A 69 -7.55 3.22 -2.57
C LEU A 69 -8.42 3.04 -1.32
N ARG A 70 -9.05 4.13 -0.83
CA ARG A 70 -9.96 4.10 0.31
C ARG A 70 -11.15 3.20 0.06
N ILE A 71 -11.80 3.27 -1.11
CA ILE A 71 -12.91 2.37 -1.48
C ILE A 71 -12.46 0.89 -1.45
N LYS A 72 -11.26 0.60 -1.96
CA LYS A 72 -10.72 -0.77 -1.99
C LYS A 72 -10.38 -1.26 -0.58
N ILE A 73 -9.68 -0.47 0.22
CA ILE A 73 -9.35 -0.80 1.61
C ILE A 73 -10.63 -0.97 2.44
N ILE A 74 -11.64 -0.10 2.31
CA ILE A 74 -12.95 -0.26 2.99
C ILE A 74 -13.62 -1.58 2.63
N LYS A 75 -13.60 -1.99 1.35
CA LYS A 75 -14.16 -3.29 0.95
C LYS A 75 -13.46 -4.48 1.59
N LEU A 76 -12.17 -4.33 1.88
CA LEU A 76 -11.31 -5.42 2.36
C LEU A 76 -11.20 -5.47 3.89
N LEU A 77 -11.16 -4.31 4.55
CA LEU A 77 -10.89 -4.14 5.98
C LEU A 77 -12.09 -3.57 6.76
N GLY A 78 -13.13 -3.12 6.06
CA GLY A 78 -14.33 -2.58 6.69
C GLY A 78 -14.05 -1.33 7.50
N LYS A 79 -14.40 -1.38 8.79
CA LYS A 79 -14.33 -0.24 9.72
C LYS A 79 -12.91 0.25 10.03
N ASP A 80 -11.90 -0.61 9.87
CA ASP A 80 -10.51 -0.30 10.25
C ASP A 80 -9.73 0.32 9.06
N ALA A 81 -10.39 0.52 7.92
CA ALA A 81 -9.77 0.97 6.68
C ALA A 81 -9.12 2.35 6.78
N ASP A 82 -9.81 3.31 7.40
CA ASP A 82 -9.31 4.68 7.52
C ASP A 82 -8.08 4.75 8.42
N GLU A 83 -8.11 4.06 9.57
CA GLU A 83 -6.99 4.01 10.51
C GLU A 83 -5.76 3.36 9.86
N ILE A 84 -5.94 2.27 9.13
CA ILE A 84 -4.85 1.60 8.41
C ILE A 84 -4.26 2.51 7.32
N LEU A 85 -5.10 3.22 6.56
CA LEU A 85 -4.64 4.14 5.54
C LEU A 85 -3.83 5.30 6.14
N GLU A 86 -4.33 5.91 7.22
CA GLU A 86 -3.61 6.96 7.94
C GLU A 86 -2.28 6.48 8.52
N LEU A 87 -2.23 5.26 9.07
CA LEU A 87 -1.00 4.63 9.54
C LEU A 87 0.00 4.42 8.40
N MET A 88 -0.45 3.95 7.24
CA MET A 88 0.43 3.76 6.08
C MET A 88 1.03 5.07 5.57
N ILE A 89 0.24 6.15 5.54
CA ILE A 89 0.70 7.48 5.11
C ILE A 89 1.65 8.08 6.14
N SER A 90 1.27 8.07 7.42
CA SER A 90 2.07 8.68 8.51
C SER A 90 3.40 7.98 8.73
N GLN A 91 3.52 6.70 8.38
CA GLN A 91 4.76 5.95 8.42
C GLN A 91 5.57 6.03 7.12
N GLU A 92 5.13 6.83 6.14
CA GLU A 92 5.76 6.97 4.83
C GLU A 92 5.97 5.61 4.11
N LEU A 93 5.01 4.70 4.31
CA LEU A 93 4.98 3.40 3.65
C LEU A 93 4.28 3.49 2.30
N ILE A 94 3.27 4.37 2.21
CA ILE A 94 2.71 4.84 0.95
C ILE A 94 2.92 6.35 0.86
N GLU A 95 3.19 6.84 -0.34
CA GLU A 95 3.50 8.25 -0.57
C GLU A 95 2.83 8.78 -1.82
N LYS A 96 2.68 10.10 -1.87
CA LYS A 96 2.15 10.77 -3.06
C LYS A 96 3.17 10.70 -4.18
N CYS A 97 2.66 10.34 -5.35
CA CYS A 97 3.35 10.36 -6.61
C CYS A 97 3.79 11.79 -6.96
N GLY A 98 5.09 11.99 -7.19
CA GLY A 98 5.70 13.27 -7.57
C GLY A 98 5.47 13.66 -9.02
#